data_AF-A0A397G862-F1
#
_entry.id   AF-A0A397G862-F1
#
_cell.length_a   1.000
_cell.length_b   1.000
_cell.length_c   1.000
_cell.angle_alpha   90.00
_cell.angle_beta   90.00
_cell.angle_gamma   90.00
#
_symmetry.space_group_name_H-M   'P 1'
#
loop_
_entity.id
_entity.type
_entity.pdbx_description
1 polymer ?
#
loop_
_entity_poly.entity_id
_entity_poly.type
_entity_poly.pdbx_seq_one_letter_code
_entity_poly.pdbx_strand_id
1 'polypeptide(L)'
;MYTTVGELGKCKKCQKINTGKQWCNTCNSEKFQCEFNNWTSGDIEIDKYIQQTQLNATKYEEVIEWIPFDKFNNIEYHAKGGFGKVFKATWSDGHIISWNSEKKIWKRSPHIDVCLKSLNTSTSLGLDRIHKRGLIHKDFHCGNIFNETKISSYITDFGLCQPISQNDKEKIYGVIPYMAPETPNRGEYT
;
A
#
# COMPACT_ATOMS: atom_id res chain seq x y z
N MET A 1 17.99 17.16 -1.55
CA MET A 1 18.72 17.59 -2.76
C MET A 1 17.82 17.30 -3.95
N TYR A 2 17.42 18.31 -4.71
CA TYR A 2 16.62 18.14 -5.92
C TYR A 2 17.56 17.82 -7.09
N THR A 3 17.50 16.59 -7.62
CA THR A 3 18.23 16.21 -8.84
C THR A 3 17.66 16.99 -10.02
N THR A 4 18.50 17.70 -10.75
CA THR A 4 18.07 18.44 -11.95
C THR A 4 17.87 17.47 -13.12
N VAL A 5 16.99 17.82 -14.06
CA VAL A 5 16.60 16.97 -15.22
C VAL A 5 17.82 16.53 -16.06
N GLY A 6 18.95 17.26 -16.01
CA GLY A 6 20.20 16.92 -16.69
C GLY A 6 20.99 15.75 -16.08
N GLU A 7 20.76 15.37 -14.82
CA GLU A 7 21.58 14.39 -14.09
C GLU A 7 21.06 12.95 -14.15
N LEU A 8 19.82 12.75 -14.62
CA LEU A 8 19.15 11.43 -14.61
C LEU A 8 19.57 10.53 -15.79
N GLY A 9 20.14 11.12 -16.85
CA GLY A 9 20.53 10.43 -18.07
C GLY A 9 19.33 9.89 -18.88
N LYS A 10 19.63 9.27 -20.03
CA LYS A 10 18.63 8.63 -20.89
C LYS A 10 18.53 7.14 -20.60
N CYS A 11 17.32 6.59 -20.73
CA CYS A 11 17.07 5.16 -20.66
C CYS A 11 17.72 4.45 -21.85
N LYS A 12 18.50 3.39 -21.59
CA LYS A 12 19.14 2.59 -22.65
C LYS A 12 18.13 1.89 -23.59
N LYS A 13 16.92 1.57 -23.11
CA LYS A 13 15.88 0.88 -23.88
C LYS A 13 15.09 1.84 -24.78
N CYS A 14 14.47 2.87 -24.20
CA CYS A 14 13.53 3.74 -24.93
C CYS A 14 14.09 5.10 -25.31
N GLN A 15 15.34 5.42 -24.93
CA GLN A 15 16.03 6.69 -25.21
C GLN A 15 15.38 7.96 -24.63
N LYS A 16 14.27 7.82 -23.88
CA LYS A 16 13.66 8.91 -23.10
C LYS A 16 14.50 9.24 -21.87
N ILE A 17 14.35 10.46 -21.34
CA ILE A 17 14.97 10.86 -20.07
C ILE A 17 14.43 9.96 -18.95
N ASN A 18 15.32 9.46 -18.08
CA ASN A 18 14.92 8.69 -16.92
C ASN A 18 14.14 9.56 -15.93
N THR A 19 13.12 8.98 -15.28
CA THR A 19 12.32 9.68 -14.26
C THR A 19 13.00 9.68 -12.89
N GLY A 20 13.94 8.76 -12.68
CA GLY A 20 14.73 8.65 -11.46
C GLY A 20 16.11 8.05 -11.74
N LYS A 21 17.00 8.10 -10.75
CA LYS A 21 18.35 7.52 -10.88
C LYS A 21 18.24 6.02 -11.16
N GLN A 22 18.74 5.59 -12.32
CA GLN A 22 18.60 4.20 -12.80
C GLN A 22 17.14 3.70 -12.94
N TRP A 23 16.18 4.62 -13.05
CA TRP A 23 14.75 4.30 -13.15
C TRP A 23 14.10 4.99 -14.35
N CYS A 24 13.50 4.20 -15.22
CA CYS A 24 12.71 4.70 -16.34
C CYS A 24 11.26 4.24 -16.14
N ASN A 25 10.40 5.16 -15.67
CA ASN A 25 8.99 4.86 -15.44
C ASN A 25 8.35 4.15 -16.63
N THR A 26 8.47 4.69 -17.86
CA THR A 26 7.86 4.08 -19.06
C THR A 26 8.28 2.62 -19.27
N CYS A 27 9.58 2.32 -19.14
CA CYS A 27 10.06 0.96 -19.36
C CYS A 27 9.75 0.02 -18.20
N ASN A 28 9.67 0.54 -16.97
CA ASN A 28 9.40 -0.25 -15.79
C ASN A 28 7.89 -0.52 -15.63
N SER A 29 7.03 0.45 -15.95
CA SER A 29 5.57 0.27 -15.95
C SER A 29 5.14 -0.79 -16.95
N GLU A 30 5.68 -0.77 -18.18
CA GLU A 30 5.48 -1.84 -19.17
C GLU A 30 5.85 -3.23 -18.62
N LYS A 31 6.93 -3.33 -17.83
CA LYS A 31 7.37 -4.60 -17.25
C LYS A 31 6.42 -5.09 -16.17
N PHE A 32 6.05 -4.19 -15.25
CA PHE A 32 5.10 -4.51 -14.20
C PHE A 32 3.76 -4.95 -14.81
N GLN A 33 3.28 -4.29 -15.86
CA GLN A 33 2.06 -4.71 -16.57
C GLN A 33 2.12 -6.16 -17.07
N CYS A 34 3.27 -6.60 -17.59
CA CYS A 34 3.46 -8.00 -18.00
C CYS A 34 3.48 -8.98 -16.81
N GLU A 35 3.73 -8.51 -15.60
CA GLU A 35 3.86 -9.32 -14.39
C GLU A 35 2.58 -9.34 -13.52
N PHE A 36 1.57 -8.51 -13.82
CA PHE A 36 0.35 -8.40 -13.02
C PHE A 36 -0.45 -9.70 -12.90
N ASN A 37 -0.37 -10.59 -13.90
CA ASN A 37 -1.05 -11.89 -13.84
C ASN A 37 -0.24 -12.96 -13.09
N ASN A 38 0.98 -12.65 -12.64
CA ASN A 38 1.84 -13.61 -11.94
C ASN A 38 1.58 -13.67 -10.42
N TRP A 39 0.78 -12.75 -9.88
CA TRP A 39 0.45 -12.68 -8.46
C TRP A 39 -0.93 -12.06 -8.24
N THR A 40 -1.53 -12.34 -7.09
CA THR A 40 -2.72 -11.66 -6.58
C THR A 40 -2.68 -11.71 -5.05
N SER A 41 -3.19 -10.67 -4.40
CA SER A 41 -3.44 -10.67 -2.96
C SER A 41 -4.71 -11.44 -2.57
N GLY A 42 -5.55 -11.77 -3.55
CA GLY A 42 -6.91 -12.26 -3.35
C GLY A 42 -7.94 -11.13 -3.13
N ASP A 43 -7.50 -9.87 -3.07
CA ASP A 43 -8.36 -8.68 -2.98
C ASP A 43 -8.10 -7.75 -4.18
N ILE A 44 -9.14 -7.55 -4.99
CA ILE A 44 -9.01 -6.82 -6.26
C ILE A 44 -8.72 -5.33 -6.08
N GLU A 45 -9.17 -4.72 -4.98
CA GLU A 45 -8.91 -3.30 -4.72
C GLU A 45 -7.48 -3.08 -4.24
N ILE A 46 -6.97 -4.00 -3.40
CA ILE A 46 -5.54 -4.01 -3.03
C ILE A 46 -4.66 -4.24 -4.26
N ASP A 47 -5.02 -5.21 -5.10
CA ASP A 47 -4.26 -5.51 -6.32
C ASP A 47 -4.22 -4.29 -7.25
N LYS A 48 -5.36 -3.63 -7.51
CA LYS A 48 -5.43 -2.39 -8.30
C LYS A 48 -4.55 -1.28 -7.72
N TYR A 49 -4.59 -1.08 -6.40
CA TYR A 49 -3.80 -0.06 -5.74
C TYR A 49 -2.29 -0.32 -5.90
N ILE A 50 -1.84 -1.55 -5.65
CA ILE A 50 -0.44 -1.96 -5.83
C ILE A 50 -0.02 -1.75 -7.30
N GLN A 51 -0.83 -2.22 -8.26
CA GLN A 51 -0.57 -2.04 -9.69
C GLN A 51 -0.47 -0.55 -10.07
N GLN A 52 -1.35 0.30 -9.57
CA GLN A 52 -1.32 1.73 -9.83
C GLN A 52 -0.03 2.38 -9.32
N THR A 53 0.45 1.99 -8.15
CA THR A 53 1.74 2.50 -7.62
C THR A 53 2.91 2.06 -8.52
N GLN A 54 2.91 0.81 -8.97
CA GLN A 54 3.93 0.25 -9.88
C GLN A 54 3.96 0.96 -11.24
N LEU A 55 2.79 1.34 -11.78
CA LEU A 55 2.68 2.08 -13.04
C LEU A 55 3.18 3.53 -12.94
N ASN A 56 2.96 4.17 -11.80
CA ASN A 56 3.23 5.60 -11.61
C ASN A 56 4.60 5.89 -10.98
N ALA A 57 5.26 4.88 -10.41
CA ALA A 57 6.54 5.04 -9.72
C ALA A 57 7.60 5.70 -10.62
N THR A 58 8.18 6.80 -10.13
CA THR A 58 9.23 7.56 -10.79
C THR A 58 10.63 7.15 -10.33
N LYS A 59 10.71 6.45 -9.19
CA LYS A 59 11.89 5.85 -8.56
C LYS A 59 11.48 4.57 -7.82
N TYR A 60 12.45 3.73 -7.46
CA TYR A 60 12.14 2.41 -6.89
C TYR A 60 11.52 2.49 -5.48
N GLU A 61 11.81 3.54 -4.71
CA GLU A 61 11.27 3.74 -3.36
C GLU A 61 9.75 4.00 -3.34
N GLU A 62 9.16 4.35 -4.49
CA GLU A 62 7.71 4.60 -4.63
C GLU A 62 6.93 3.34 -4.99
N VAL A 63 7.62 2.24 -5.27
CA VAL A 63 7.00 0.98 -5.68
C VAL A 63 6.49 0.25 -4.44
N ILE A 64 5.18 0.00 -4.40
CA ILE A 64 4.61 -0.97 -3.47
C ILE A 64 4.63 -2.35 -4.15
N GLU A 65 5.04 -3.36 -3.40
CA GLU A 65 5.16 -4.74 -3.87
C GLU A 65 4.22 -5.66 -3.10
N TRP A 66 3.55 -6.56 -3.82
CA TRP A 66 2.96 -7.74 -3.19
C TRP A 66 4.06 -8.76 -2.91
N ILE A 67 4.17 -9.20 -1.65
CA ILE A 67 5.22 -10.13 -1.20
C ILE A 67 4.56 -11.39 -0.64
N PRO A 68 4.74 -12.55 -1.28
CA PRO A 68 4.30 -13.82 -0.73
C PRO A 68 4.88 -14.06 0.68
N PHE A 69 4.06 -14.57 1.60
CA PHE A 69 4.43 -14.68 3.02
C PHE A 69 5.62 -15.61 3.26
N ASP A 70 5.82 -16.62 2.41
CA ASP A 70 6.94 -17.56 2.43
C ASP A 70 8.30 -16.92 2.12
N LYS A 71 8.34 -15.64 1.72
CA LYS A 71 9.58 -14.88 1.52
C LYS A 71 10.17 -14.30 2.80
N PHE A 72 9.42 -14.35 3.90
CA PHE A 72 9.84 -13.85 5.21
C PHE A 72 10.37 -14.98 6.10
N ASN A 73 11.55 -14.75 6.66
CA ASN A 73 12.24 -15.65 7.59
C ASN A 73 12.41 -14.98 8.95
N ASN A 74 12.85 -15.75 9.96
CA ASN A 74 13.18 -15.24 11.30
C ASN A 74 12.08 -14.34 11.88
N ILE A 75 10.83 -14.79 11.80
CA ILE A 75 9.67 -14.00 12.22
C ILE A 75 9.58 -14.04 13.75
N GLU A 76 9.84 -12.90 14.38
CA GLU A 76 9.87 -12.73 15.83
C GLU A 76 8.80 -11.74 16.26
N TYR A 77 8.02 -12.09 17.28
CA TYR A 77 7.06 -11.17 17.86
C TYR A 77 7.79 -9.98 18.51
N HIS A 78 7.37 -8.76 18.15
CA HIS A 78 7.95 -7.54 18.70
C HIS A 78 7.02 -6.87 19.71
N ALA A 79 5.77 -6.59 19.31
CA ALA A 79 4.82 -5.86 20.14
C ALA A 79 3.37 -6.11 19.71
N LYS A 80 2.41 -5.70 20.55
CA LYS A 80 0.99 -5.61 20.21
C LYS A 80 0.52 -4.19 20.46
N GLY A 81 -0.12 -3.60 19.45
CA GLY A 81 -0.86 -2.34 19.57
C GLY A 81 -2.36 -2.55 19.43
N GLY A 82 -3.14 -1.47 19.49
CA GLY A 82 -4.60 -1.52 19.34
C GLY A 82 -5.11 -2.07 18.00
N PHE A 83 -4.26 -2.08 16.97
CA PHE A 83 -4.63 -2.45 15.60
C PHE A 83 -4.05 -3.78 15.11
N GLY A 84 -3.29 -4.49 15.96
CA GLY A 84 -2.58 -5.67 15.49
C GLY A 84 -1.34 -6.04 16.29
N LYS A 85 -0.73 -7.14 15.86
CA LYS A 85 0.60 -7.57 16.30
C LYS A 85 1.64 -7.06 15.32
N VAL A 86 2.79 -6.70 15.86
CA VAL A 86 3.96 -6.28 15.12
C VAL A 86 5.02 -7.36 15.30
N PHE A 87 5.63 -7.78 14.20
CA PHE A 87 6.69 -8.76 14.14
C PHE A 87 7.90 -8.16 13.45
N LYS A 88 9.09 -8.54 13.90
CA LYS A 88 10.32 -8.37 13.14
C LYS A 88 10.48 -9.59 12.25
N ALA A 89 10.91 -9.41 11.00
CA ALA A 89 11.23 -10.51 10.10
C ALA A 89 12.39 -10.13 9.16
N THR A 90 13.02 -11.12 8.55
CA THR A 90 14.00 -10.92 7.47
C THR A 90 13.32 -11.19 6.13
N TRP A 91 13.35 -10.23 5.21
CA TRP A 91 12.89 -10.41 3.83
C TRP A 91 14.04 -10.87 2.94
N SER A 92 13.97 -12.11 2.47
CA SER A 92 15.05 -12.77 1.74
C SER A 92 15.36 -12.10 0.41
N ASP A 93 14.32 -11.83 -0.39
CA ASP A 93 14.46 -11.25 -1.73
C ASP A 93 14.79 -9.74 -1.66
N GLY A 94 14.25 -9.06 -0.64
CA GLY A 94 14.40 -7.63 -0.44
C GLY A 94 13.72 -6.75 -1.50
N HIS A 95 13.83 -5.42 -1.35
CA HIS A 95 13.15 -4.48 -2.24
C HIS A 95 13.87 -4.31 -3.58
N ILE A 96 13.11 -3.98 -4.63
CA ILE A 96 13.64 -3.65 -5.95
C ILE A 96 14.53 -2.41 -5.88
N ILE A 97 15.68 -2.43 -6.58
CA ILE A 97 16.56 -1.26 -6.74
C ILE A 97 16.64 -0.76 -8.20
N SER A 98 16.61 -1.67 -9.18
CA SER A 98 16.67 -1.33 -10.60
C SER A 98 16.41 -2.54 -11.48
N TRP A 99 16.19 -2.32 -12.78
CA TRP A 99 16.09 -3.40 -13.74
C TRP A 99 17.46 -3.79 -14.34
N ASN A 100 17.76 -5.09 -14.40
CA ASN A 100 18.89 -5.60 -15.19
C ASN A 100 18.42 -6.00 -16.59
N SER A 101 18.80 -5.21 -17.61
CA SER A 101 18.42 -5.46 -19.01
C SER A 101 19.04 -6.72 -19.61
N GLU A 102 20.25 -7.09 -19.21
CA GLU A 102 20.98 -8.24 -19.76
C GLU A 102 20.39 -9.55 -19.23
N LYS A 103 20.26 -9.63 -17.90
CA LYS A 103 19.72 -10.82 -17.23
C LYS A 103 18.19 -10.92 -17.28
N LYS A 104 17.52 -9.83 -17.69
CA LYS A 104 16.07 -9.69 -17.68
C LYS A 104 15.44 -9.99 -16.30
N ILE A 105 16.06 -9.47 -15.24
CA ILE A 105 15.57 -9.64 -13.86
C ILE A 105 15.61 -8.30 -13.12
N TRP A 106 14.75 -8.17 -12.11
CA TRP A 106 14.86 -7.10 -11.11
C TRP A 106 16.10 -7.31 -10.25
N LYS A 107 16.96 -6.30 -10.17
CA LYS A 107 17.98 -6.23 -9.12
C LYS A 107 17.28 -5.84 -7.83
N ARG A 108 17.61 -6.55 -6.75
CA ARG A 108 17.02 -6.36 -5.43
C ARG A 108 18.12 -6.15 -4.39
N SER A 109 17.77 -5.56 -3.26
CA SER A 109 18.63 -5.47 -2.08
C SER A 109 18.19 -6.51 -1.04
N PRO A 110 18.72 -7.74 -1.09
CA PRO A 110 18.21 -8.88 -0.31
C PRO A 110 18.59 -8.81 1.17
N HIS A 111 18.00 -9.71 1.97
CA HIS A 111 18.30 -9.92 3.40
C HIS A 111 18.14 -8.67 4.27
N ILE A 112 17.01 -7.97 4.10
CA ILE A 112 16.70 -6.78 4.89
C ILE A 112 15.77 -7.13 6.06
N ASP A 113 16.02 -6.51 7.21
CA ASP A 113 15.09 -6.55 8.33
C ASP A 113 13.86 -5.69 8.01
N VAL A 114 12.68 -6.27 8.19
CA VAL A 114 11.39 -5.63 7.96
C VAL A 114 10.48 -5.76 9.18
N CYS A 115 9.51 -4.86 9.25
CA CYS A 115 8.45 -4.86 10.24
C CYS A 115 7.17 -5.37 9.59
N LEU A 116 6.64 -6.50 10.06
CA LEU A 116 5.35 -7.03 9.63
C LEU A 116 4.27 -6.63 10.64
N LYS A 117 3.17 -6.05 10.16
CA LYS A 117 2.02 -5.71 11.00
C LYS A 117 0.81 -6.54 10.58
N SER A 118 0.36 -7.43 11.46
CA SER A 118 -0.87 -8.19 11.22
C SER A 118 -2.09 -7.34 11.57
N LEU A 119 -3.03 -7.15 10.65
CA LEU A 119 -4.30 -6.50 10.97
C LEU A 119 -5.26 -7.45 11.70
N ASN A 120 -6.07 -6.94 12.63
CA ASN A 120 -7.06 -7.75 13.33
C ASN A 120 -8.19 -8.15 12.36
N THR A 121 -8.41 -9.47 12.19
CA THR A 121 -9.37 -10.05 11.25
C THR A 121 -10.82 -9.65 11.52
N SER A 122 -11.19 -9.40 12.77
CA SER A 122 -12.54 -8.93 13.11
C SER A 122 -12.79 -7.48 12.66
N THR A 123 -11.77 -6.63 12.76
CA THR A 123 -11.85 -5.24 12.28
C THR A 123 -11.96 -5.21 10.75
N SER A 124 -11.17 -6.01 10.03
CA SER A 124 -11.25 -6.06 8.56
C SER A 124 -12.60 -6.61 8.08
N LEU A 125 -13.13 -7.67 8.71
CA LEU A 125 -14.48 -8.19 8.44
C LEU A 125 -15.57 -7.17 8.76
N GLY A 126 -15.39 -6.36 9.80
CA GLY A 126 -16.29 -5.27 10.14
C GLY A 126 -16.37 -4.22 9.04
N LEU A 127 -15.21 -3.75 8.54
CA LEU A 127 -15.14 -2.79 7.44
C LEU A 127 -15.75 -3.36 6.15
N ASP A 128 -15.42 -4.60 5.79
CA ASP A 128 -15.99 -5.29 4.62
C ASP A 128 -17.53 -5.34 4.70
N ARG A 129 -18.10 -5.62 5.87
CA ARG A 129 -19.56 -5.63 6.08
C ARG A 129 -20.21 -4.25 5.99
N ILE A 130 -19.50 -3.17 6.33
CA ILE A 130 -19.97 -1.79 6.16
C ILE A 130 -19.97 -1.45 4.67
N HIS A 131 -18.87 -1.72 3.97
CA HIS A 131 -18.72 -1.41 2.55
C HIS A 131 -19.66 -2.23 1.66
N LYS A 132 -19.89 -3.52 1.96
CA LYS A 132 -20.86 -4.36 1.25
C LYS A 132 -22.31 -3.87 1.38
N ARG A 133 -22.61 -3.06 2.40
CA ARG A 133 -23.91 -2.38 2.54
C ARG A 133 -23.95 -1.03 1.85
N GLY A 134 -22.90 -0.64 1.12
CA GLY A 134 -22.78 0.65 0.45
C GLY A 134 -22.59 1.83 1.41
N LEU A 135 -22.11 1.58 2.63
CA LEU A 135 -21.89 2.57 3.67
C LEU A 135 -20.41 2.94 3.80
N ILE A 136 -20.14 4.16 4.25
CA ILE A 136 -18.80 4.65 4.62
C ILE A 136 -18.84 5.04 6.11
N HIS A 137 -17.86 4.58 6.91
CA HIS A 137 -17.79 4.90 8.35
C HIS A 137 -17.47 6.38 8.62
N LYS A 138 -16.66 7.01 7.75
CA LYS A 138 -16.20 8.42 7.79
C LYS A 138 -15.31 8.84 8.96
N ASP A 139 -15.34 8.12 10.07
CA ASP A 139 -14.50 8.40 11.24
C ASP A 139 -13.82 7.14 11.78
N PHE A 140 -13.18 6.39 10.88
CA PHE A 140 -12.53 5.14 11.26
C PHE A 140 -11.12 5.38 11.82
N HIS A 141 -10.93 5.16 13.12
CA HIS A 141 -9.64 5.26 13.81
C HIS A 141 -9.60 4.35 15.05
N CYS A 142 -8.46 4.26 15.77
CA CYS A 142 -8.32 3.36 16.94
C CYS A 142 -9.34 3.61 18.05
N GLY A 143 -9.75 4.86 18.23
CA GLY A 143 -10.71 5.23 19.28
C GLY A 143 -12.09 4.63 19.02
N ASN A 144 -12.40 4.32 17.75
CA ASN A 144 -13.65 3.75 17.30
C ASN A 144 -13.55 2.24 17.04
N ILE A 145 -12.56 1.57 17.64
CA ILE A 145 -12.43 0.11 17.62
C ILE A 145 -12.47 -0.40 19.05
N PHE A 146 -13.58 -1.06 19.42
CA PHE A 146 -13.72 -1.73 20.69
C PHE A 146 -13.16 -3.15 20.62
N ASN A 147 -12.15 -3.48 21.41
CA ASN A 147 -11.59 -4.83 21.47
C ASN A 147 -12.24 -5.60 22.64
N GLU A 148 -13.12 -6.55 22.33
CA GLU A 148 -13.75 -7.43 23.33
C GLU A 148 -12.78 -8.53 23.77
N THR A 149 -12.07 -9.14 22.83
CA THR A 149 -11.07 -10.17 23.13
C THR A 149 -9.76 -9.92 22.37
N LYS A 150 -8.80 -10.85 22.51
CA LYS A 150 -7.53 -10.78 21.77
C LYS A 150 -7.69 -10.92 20.25
N ILE A 151 -8.81 -11.47 19.78
CA ILE A 151 -9.13 -11.77 18.37
C ILE A 151 -10.50 -11.24 17.92
N SER A 152 -11.27 -10.64 18.84
CA SER A 152 -12.60 -10.08 18.59
C SER A 152 -12.58 -8.59 18.85
N SER A 153 -12.94 -7.83 17.83
CA SER A 153 -13.09 -6.38 17.87
C SER A 153 -14.33 -5.97 17.08
N TYR A 154 -14.89 -4.84 17.48
CA TYR A 154 -16.05 -4.23 16.85
C TYR A 154 -15.68 -2.82 16.44
N ILE A 155 -16.16 -2.44 15.26
CA ILE A 155 -16.15 -1.03 14.84
C ILE A 155 -17.33 -0.37 15.54
N THR A 156 -17.09 0.79 16.14
CA THR A 156 -18.07 1.53 16.94
C THR A 156 -18.17 2.96 16.44
N ASP A 157 -19.12 3.71 17.00
CA ASP A 157 -19.37 5.12 16.64
C ASP A 157 -19.74 5.35 15.17
N PHE A 158 -20.93 4.87 14.82
CA PHE A 158 -21.51 5.05 13.49
C PHE A 158 -22.23 6.40 13.32
N GLY A 159 -21.97 7.39 14.19
CA GLY A 159 -22.68 8.69 14.17
C GLY A 159 -22.51 9.47 12.86
N LEU A 160 -21.40 9.23 12.15
CA LEU A 160 -21.10 9.81 10.85
C LEU A 160 -21.26 8.80 9.69
N CYS A 161 -21.69 7.58 9.98
CA CYS A 161 -21.81 6.54 8.97
C CYS A 161 -22.98 6.82 8.03
N GLN A 162 -22.74 6.77 6.72
CA GLN A 162 -23.77 7.06 5.72
C GLN A 162 -23.53 6.34 4.39
N PRO A 163 -24.57 6.20 3.54
CA PRO A 163 -24.40 5.66 2.20
C PRO A 163 -23.41 6.48 1.36
N ILE A 164 -22.71 5.81 0.43
CA ILE A 164 -21.80 6.47 -0.52
C ILE A 164 -22.55 7.53 -1.35
N SER A 165 -23.79 7.27 -1.75
CA SER A 165 -24.65 8.25 -2.45
C SER A 165 -24.97 9.49 -1.61
N GLN A 166 -24.87 9.34 -0.30
CA GLN A 166 -25.03 10.33 0.77
C GLN A 166 -23.95 11.43 0.81
N ASN A 167 -22.83 11.21 0.11
CA ASN A 167 -21.57 11.86 0.46
C ASN A 167 -21.49 13.30 -0.04
N ASP A 168 -21.56 14.24 0.90
CA ASP A 168 -21.36 15.67 0.66
C ASP A 168 -19.87 15.96 0.45
N LYS A 169 -19.50 16.28 -0.80
CA LYS A 169 -18.11 16.51 -1.23
C LYS A 169 -17.49 17.76 -0.61
N GLU A 170 -18.30 18.67 -0.06
CA GLU A 170 -17.81 19.89 0.58
C GLU A 170 -17.49 19.68 2.07
N LYS A 171 -17.95 18.57 2.66
CA LYS A 171 -17.76 18.30 4.09
C LYS A 171 -16.64 17.30 4.34
N ILE A 172 -15.73 17.72 5.21
CA ILE A 172 -14.61 16.92 5.67
C ILE A 172 -14.95 16.35 7.05
N TYR A 173 -14.96 15.03 7.11
CA TYR A 173 -15.14 14.16 8.27
C TYR A 173 -13.85 13.39 8.58
N GLY A 174 -13.69 13.00 9.85
CA GLY A 174 -12.58 12.18 10.32
C GLY A 174 -11.55 12.95 11.15
N VAL A 175 -10.66 12.20 11.80
CA VAL A 175 -9.56 12.75 12.60
C VAL A 175 -8.31 12.88 11.71
N ILE A 176 -7.73 14.09 11.60
CA ILE A 176 -6.63 14.45 10.67
C ILE A 176 -5.54 13.38 10.50
N PRO A 177 -4.99 12.76 11.56
CA PRO A 177 -3.93 11.75 11.42
C PRO A 177 -4.35 10.46 10.68
N TYR A 178 -5.66 10.24 10.51
CA TYR A 178 -6.25 9.03 9.93
C TYR A 178 -6.93 9.29 8.58
N MET A 179 -6.88 10.52 8.09
CA MET A 179 -7.46 10.86 6.80
C MET A 179 -6.50 10.48 5.67
N ALA A 180 -7.07 9.95 4.58
CA ALA A 180 -6.31 9.71 3.36
C ALA A 180 -5.89 11.06 2.74
N PRO A 181 -4.72 11.16 2.10
CA PRO A 181 -4.17 12.43 1.61
C PRO A 181 -5.04 13.12 0.52
N GLU A 182 -5.91 12.38 -0.15
CA GLU A 182 -6.89 12.89 -1.10
C GLU A 182 -8.09 13.56 -0.43
N THR A 183 -8.45 13.18 0.80
CA THR A 183 -9.65 13.67 1.48
C THR A 183 -9.62 15.18 1.75
N PRO A 184 -8.52 15.77 2.25
CA PRO A 184 -8.42 17.23 2.42
C PRO A 184 -8.34 17.99 1.10
N ASN A 185 -7.87 17.34 0.02
CA ASN A 185 -7.62 17.99 -1.27
C ASN A 185 -8.81 17.90 -2.24
N ARG A 186 -9.68 16.89 -2.08
CA ARG A 186 -10.78 16.60 -3.00
C ARG A 186 -12.14 16.45 -2.34
N GLY A 187 -12.20 16.32 -1.01
CA GLY A 187 -13.44 16.05 -0.27
C GLY A 187 -14.06 14.69 -0.58
N GLU A 188 -13.32 13.81 -1.27
CA GLU A 188 -13.81 12.50 -1.69
C GLU A 188 -13.39 11.43 -0.67
N TYR A 189 -14.36 10.58 -0.33
CA TYR A 189 -14.19 9.36 0.45
C TYR A 189 -14.52 8.20 -0.49
N THR A 190 -13.55 7.33 -0.76
CA THR A 190 -13.67 6.16 -1.65
C THR A 190 -13.79 4.88 -0.86
#